data_AF-A0A7W4YVX8-F1
#
_entry.id   AF-A0A7W4YVX8-F1
#
_cell.length_a   1.000
_cell.length_b   1.000
_cell.length_c   1.000
_cell.angle_alpha   90.00
_cell.angle_beta   90.00
_cell.angle_gamma   90.00
#
_symmetry.space_group_name_H-M   'P 1'
#
loop_
_entity.id
_entity.type
_entity.pdbx_description
1 polymer ?
#
loop_
_entity_poly.entity_id
_entity_poly.type
_entity_poly.pdbx_seq_one_letter_code
_entity_poly.pdbx_strand_id
1 'polypeptide(L)'
;MSLVLWFLLLVVQNAAFTWVSRARNSGSYGYHAIAAVFSNGIWFVSQFLLIGMVVRPGMQLSDAYHLGAVYIAGTVTGSVLMHWVSVRWLEQGKRKVGG
;
A
#
# COMPACT_ATOMS: atom_id res chain seq x y z
N MET A 1 -14.44 7.53 10.18
CA MET A 1 -13.27 7.82 9.32
C MET A 1 -13.75 8.44 8.01
N SER A 2 -13.08 9.46 7.48
CA SER A 2 -13.47 10.12 6.21
C SER A 2 -12.91 9.38 4.99
N LEU A 3 -13.55 9.54 3.82
CA LEU A 3 -13.06 8.94 2.56
C LEU A 3 -11.65 9.42 2.20
N VAL A 4 -11.30 10.67 2.53
CA VAL A 4 -9.95 11.21 2.32
C VAL A 4 -8.92 10.49 3.19
N LEU A 5 -9.22 10.28 4.48
CA LEU A 5 -8.32 9.56 5.37
C LEU A 5 -8.16 8.10 4.92
N TRP A 6 -9.25 7.47 4.48
CA TRP A 6 -9.20 6.11 3.93
C TRP A 6 -8.37 6.04 2.64
N PHE A 7 -8.54 7.00 1.72
CA PHE A 7 -7.74 7.12 0.51
C PHE A 7 -6.24 7.25 0.83
N LEU A 8 -5.87 8.15 1.75
CA LEU A 8 -4.47 8.33 2.15
C LEU A 8 -3.90 7.06 2.79
N LEU A 9 -4.70 6.37 3.62
CA LEU A 9 -4.32 5.08 4.20
C LEU A 9 -4.06 4.03 3.11
N LEU A 10 -4.92 3.96 2.10
CA LEU A 10 -4.76 3.04 0.96
C LEU A 10 -3.51 3.37 0.13
N VAL A 11 -3.22 4.65 -0.10
CA VAL A 11 -1.99 5.09 -0.78
C VAL A 11 -0.76 4.61 -0.01
N VAL A 12 -0.70 4.85 1.30
CA VAL A 12 0.44 4.47 2.14
C VAL A 12 0.56 2.95 2.26
N GLN A 13 -0.56 2.26 2.44
CA GLN A 13 -0.59 0.80 2.50
C GLN A 13 -0.11 0.18 1.19
N ASN A 14 -0.64 0.60 0.03
CA ASN A 14 -0.18 0.08 -1.26
C ASN A 14 1.26 0.47 -1.59
N ALA A 15 1.71 1.67 -1.20
CA ALA A 15 3.11 2.03 -1.30
C ALA A 15 3.98 1.03 -0.52
N ALA A 16 3.67 0.77 0.75
CA ALA A 16 4.43 -0.18 1.57
C ALA A 16 4.41 -1.61 0.98
N PHE A 17 3.28 -2.05 0.43
CA PHE A 17 3.17 -3.33 -0.28
C PHE A 17 4.05 -3.40 -1.54
N THR A 18 4.05 -2.36 -2.36
CA THR A 18 4.93 -2.28 -3.53
C THR A 18 6.39 -2.29 -3.12
N TRP A 19 6.74 -1.56 -2.05
CA TRP A 19 8.10 -1.49 -1.57
C TRP A 19 8.61 -2.86 -1.09
N VAL A 20 7.87 -3.56 -0.23
CA VAL A 20 8.28 -4.90 0.24
C VAL A 20 8.35 -5.92 -0.89
N SER A 21 7.44 -5.83 -1.87
CA SER A 21 7.45 -6.69 -3.06
C SER A 21 8.75 -6.53 -3.84
N ARG A 22 9.19 -5.29 -4.08
CA ARG A 22 10.46 -5.04 -4.78
C ARG A 22 11.66 -5.41 -3.92
N ALA A 23 11.65 -5.08 -2.63
CA ALA A 23 12.73 -5.45 -1.71
C ALA A 23 12.94 -6.97 -1.63
N ARG A 24 11.88 -7.77 -1.73
CA ARG A 24 11.96 -9.24 -1.78
C ARG A 24 12.66 -9.77 -3.03
N ASN A 25 12.56 -9.05 -4.14
CA ASN A 25 13.24 -9.38 -5.40
C ASN A 25 14.66 -8.79 -5.49
N SER A 26 15.15 -8.15 -4.43
CA SER A 26 16.51 -7.63 -4.35
C SER A 26 17.45 -8.63 -3.68
N GLY A 27 18.76 -8.50 -3.93
CA GLY A 27 19.79 -9.31 -3.27
C GLY A 27 20.08 -8.92 -1.80
N SER A 28 19.32 -8.01 -1.20
CA SER A 28 19.60 -7.46 0.15
C SER A 28 18.53 -7.86 1.17
N TYR A 29 18.84 -8.87 2.00
CA TYR A 29 17.94 -9.32 3.07
C TYR A 29 17.65 -8.23 4.13
N GLY A 30 18.64 -7.39 4.48
CA GLY A 30 18.42 -6.30 5.43
C GLY A 30 17.44 -5.26 4.91
N TYR A 31 17.52 -4.93 3.62
CA TYR A 31 16.56 -4.05 2.96
C TYR A 31 15.15 -4.69 2.93
N HIS A 32 15.07 -5.98 2.62
CA HIS A 32 13.81 -6.72 2.69
C HIS A 32 13.20 -6.73 4.10
N ALA A 33 14.01 -6.97 5.14
CA ALA A 33 13.54 -7.01 6.52
C ALA A 33 12.92 -5.66 6.95
N ILE A 34 13.58 -4.54 6.63
CA ILE A 34 13.05 -3.21 6.92
C ILE A 34 11.73 -2.99 6.18
N ALA A 35 11.68 -3.23 4.87
CA ALA A 35 10.46 -3.06 4.09
C ALA A 35 9.32 -3.97 4.58
N ALA A 36 9.63 -5.18 5.05
CA ALA A 36 8.67 -6.11 5.62
C ALA A 36 8.07 -5.61 6.94
N VAL A 37 8.87 -5.02 7.84
CA VAL A 37 8.37 -4.40 9.08
C VAL A 37 7.42 -3.25 8.74
N PHE A 38 7.79 -2.37 7.81
CA PHE A 38 6.92 -1.25 7.39
C PHE A 38 5.60 -1.74 6.78
N SER A 39 5.66 -2.69 5.83
CA SER A 39 4.45 -3.22 5.19
C SER A 39 3.50 -3.89 6.18
N ASN A 40 4.02 -4.72 7.09
CA ASN A 40 3.19 -5.40 8.08
C ASN A 40 2.70 -4.45 9.18
N GLY A 41 3.52 -3.48 9.59
CA GLY A 41 3.15 -2.45 10.57
C GLY A 41 2.02 -1.56 10.06
N ILE A 42 2.10 -1.08 8.82
CA ILE A 42 1.04 -0.29 8.19
C ILE A 42 -0.22 -1.13 8.01
N TRP A 43 -0.08 -2.40 7.62
CA TRP A 43 -1.23 -3.30 7.54
C TRP A 43 -1.92 -3.48 8.90
N PHE A 44 -1.16 -3.73 9.97
CA PHE A 44 -1.69 -3.87 11.33
C PHE A 44 -2.45 -2.62 11.76
N VAL A 45 -1.86 -1.43 11.61
CA VAL A 45 -2.53 -0.16 11.90
C VAL A 45 -3.80 0.01 11.06
N SER A 46 -3.75 -0.36 9.77
CA SER A 46 -4.90 -0.29 8.88
C SER A 46 -6.07 -1.15 9.38
N GLN A 47 -5.81 -2.34 9.95
CA GLN A 47 -6.86 -3.18 10.51
C GLN A 47 -7.64 -2.45 11.62
N PHE A 48 -6.97 -1.75 12.54
CA PHE A 48 -7.65 -0.98 13.59
C PHE A 48 -8.49 0.18 13.05
N LEU A 49 -8.02 0.82 11.97
CA LEU A 49 -8.72 1.95 11.35
C LEU A 49 -9.92 1.51 10.50
N LEU A 50 -9.90 0.29 9.95
CA LEU A 50 -10.89 -0.20 8.99
C LEU A 50 -12.09 -0.91 9.62
N ILE A 51 -12.03 -1.28 10.91
CA ILE A 51 -13.15 -1.92 11.62
C ILE A 51 -14.39 -1.01 11.55
N GLY A 52 -15.39 -1.41 10.74
CA GLY A 52 -16.70 -0.75 10.62
C GLY A 52 -16.90 0.21 9.44
N MET A 53 -15.93 0.37 8.53
CA MET A 53 -16.06 1.37 7.45
C MET A 53 -16.56 0.80 6.11
N VAL A 54 -16.12 -0.40 5.70
CA VAL A 54 -16.23 -0.83 4.29
C VAL A 54 -17.53 -1.55 3.96
N VAL A 55 -18.09 -2.34 4.88
CA VAL A 55 -19.34 -3.08 4.64
C VAL A 55 -20.30 -2.84 5.78
N ARG A 56 -21.48 -2.35 5.44
CA ARG A 56 -22.58 -2.11 6.37
C ARG A 56 -23.82 -2.86 5.87
N PRO A 57 -24.61 -3.48 6.76
CA PRO A 57 -25.91 -4.03 6.36
C PRO A 57 -26.75 -2.95 5.67
N GLY A 58 -27.34 -3.27 4.51
CA GLY A 58 -28.20 -2.35 3.76
C GLY A 58 -27.49 -1.31 2.87
N MET A 59 -26.19 -1.48 2.60
CA MET A 59 -25.45 -0.60 1.69
C MET A 59 -26.04 -0.63 0.26
N GLN A 60 -26.29 0.54 -0.31
CA GLN A 60 -26.74 0.62 -1.70
C GLN A 60 -25.61 0.29 -2.67
N LEU A 61 -25.97 -0.21 -3.85
CA LEU A 61 -24.99 -0.56 -4.89
C LEU A 61 -24.18 0.65 -5.35
N SER A 62 -24.79 1.84 -5.40
CA SER A 62 -24.14 3.12 -5.69
C SER A 62 -23.02 3.46 -4.70
N ASP A 63 -23.25 3.25 -3.40
CA ASP A 63 -22.25 3.47 -2.36
C ASP A 63 -21.07 2.49 -2.49
N ALA A 64 -21.37 1.23 -2.82
CA ALA A 64 -20.34 0.22 -3.07
C ALA A 64 -19.44 0.60 -4.26
N TYR A 65 -20.01 1.15 -5.34
CA TYR A 65 -19.21 1.65 -6.47
C TYR A 65 -18.33 2.84 -6.09
N HIS A 66 -18.84 3.79 -5.29
CA HIS A 66 -18.04 4.93 -4.82
C HIS A 66 -16.87 4.47 -3.95
N LEU A 67 -17.11 3.54 -3.01
CA LEU A 67 -16.05 2.97 -2.19
C LEU A 67 -15.04 2.20 -3.03
N GLY A 68 -15.50 1.42 -4.01
CA GLY A 68 -14.63 0.72 -4.96
C GLY A 68 -13.75 1.66 -5.78
N ALA A 69 -14.31 2.77 -6.27
CA ALA A 69 -13.54 3.77 -7.01
C ALA A 69 -12.46 4.43 -6.15
N VAL A 70 -12.78 4.83 -4.91
CA VAL A 70 -11.80 5.39 -3.97
C VAL A 70 -10.73 4.37 -3.62
N TYR A 71 -11.11 3.11 -3.41
CA TYR A 71 -10.19 2.01 -3.18
C TYR A 71 -9.18 1.86 -4.33
N ILE A 72 -9.68 1.70 -5.56
CA ILE A 72 -8.83 1.52 -6.75
C ILE A 72 -7.93 2.73 -6.94
N ALA A 73 -8.48 3.95 -6.86
CA ALA A 73 -7.70 5.16 -7.03
C ALA A 73 -6.55 5.26 -6.01
N GLY A 74 -6.83 5.04 -4.72
CA GLY A 74 -5.81 5.11 -3.67
C GLY A 74 -4.73 4.03 -3.82
N THR A 75 -5.15 2.79 -4.07
CA THR A 75 -4.22 1.66 -4.20
C THR A 75 -3.33 1.77 -5.43
N VAL A 76 -3.89 2.12 -6.59
CA VAL A 76 -3.11 2.36 -7.83
C VAL A 76 -2.14 3.52 -7.63
N THR A 77 -2.59 4.64 -7.05
CA THR A 77 -1.73 5.81 -6.79
C THR A 77 -0.53 5.44 -5.92
N GLY A 78 -0.77 4.78 -4.79
CA GLY A 78 0.32 4.35 -3.90
C GLY A 78 1.29 3.38 -4.56
N SER A 79 0.77 2.43 -5.33
CA SER A 79 1.58 1.44 -6.03
C SER A 79 2.51 2.06 -7.07
N VAL A 80 1.98 2.90 -7.97
CA VAL A 80 2.77 3.52 -9.05
C VAL A 80 3.81 4.50 -8.49
N LEU A 81 3.43 5.34 -7.53
CA LEU A 81 4.35 6.30 -6.91
C LEU A 81 5.51 5.57 -6.22
N MET A 82 5.20 4.56 -5.42
CA MET A 82 6.26 3.82 -4.72
C MET A 82 7.14 3.02 -5.68
N HIS A 83 6.58 2.48 -6.75
CA HIS A 83 7.37 1.82 -7.79
C HIS A 83 8.39 2.79 -8.39
N TRP A 84 7.95 3.99 -8.75
CA TRP A 84 8.82 5.05 -9.26
C TRP A 84 9.91 5.45 -8.25
N VAL A 85 9.53 5.67 -6.98
CA VAL A 85 10.47 5.96 -5.88
C VAL A 85 11.51 4.84 -5.73
N SER A 86 11.06 3.59 -5.79
CA SER A 86 11.91 2.43 -5.54
C SER A 86 12.97 2.29 -6.62
N VAL A 87 12.57 2.33 -7.89
CA VAL A 87 13.49 2.22 -9.04
C VAL A 87 14.46 3.41 -9.08
N ARG A 88 13.97 4.62 -8.80
CA ARG A 88 14.79 5.83 -8.90
C ARG A 88 15.79 5.99 -7.76
N TRP A 89 15.42 5.63 -6.53
CA TRP A 89 16.20 6.00 -5.35
C TRP A 89 16.54 4.87 -4.39
N LEU A 90 15.66 3.87 -4.21
CA LEU A 90 15.88 2.85 -3.17
C LEU A 90 16.66 1.63 -3.68
N GLU A 91 16.49 1.28 -4.95
CA GLU A 91 17.05 0.08 -5.60
C GLU A 91 18.46 0.31 -6.14
N GLN A 92 19.36 0.77 -5.27
CA GLN A 92 20.75 1.03 -5.60
C GLN A 92 21.66 -0.13 -5.17
N GLY A 93 22.70 -0.40 -5.95
CA GLY A 93 23.70 -1.44 -5.66
C GLY A 93 23.06 -2.83 -5.47
N LYS A 94 23.35 -3.49 -4.33
CA LYS A 94 22.81 -4.82 -3.98
C LYS A 94 21.27 -4.86 -3.82
N ARG A 95 20.60 -3.70 -3.79
CA ARG A 95 19.15 -3.59 -3.69
C ARG A 95 18.46 -3.55 -5.06
N LYS A 96 19.24 -3.50 -6.16
CA LYS A 96 18.70 -3.46 -7.51
C LYS A 96 17.96 -4.76 -7.82
N VAL A 97 16.78 -4.63 -8.42
CA VAL A 97 15.95 -5.75 -8.84
C VAL A 97 16.13 -5.97 -10.35
N GLY A 98 16.39 -7.20 -10.77
CA GLY A 98 16.55 -7.56 -12.19
C GLY A 98 17.79 -6.96 -12.87
N GLY A 99 18.85 -6.73 -12.09
CA GLY A 99 20.17 -6.29 -12.58
C GLY A 99 21.12 -7.45 -12.82
#